data_AF-A0A961HMR7-F1
#
_entry.id   AF-A0A961HMR7-F1
#
_cell.length_a   1.000
_cell.length_b   1.000
_cell.length_c   1.000
_cell.angle_alpha   90.00
_cell.angle_beta   90.00
_cell.angle_gamma   90.00
#
_symmetry.space_group_name_H-M   'P 1'
#
loop_
_entity.id
_entity.type
_entity.pdbx_description
1 polymer ?
#
loop_
_entity_poly.entity_id
_entity_poly.type
_entity_poly.pdbx_seq_one_letter_code
_entity_poly.pdbx_strand_id
1 'polypeptide(L)'
;MGTPIPLGNATLGELPSEVGVPAYDRSALTPGIVHFGVGGFHRAHEAMYLDALLNEGKALDWAIVGVGTMPGDARMRDAMKAQDCLFTLVLKHPDGSREARVIGGMVDYLFAPDDPQAVLERLADPSTRIVSLTVTEGGYHVNQVTGEFDPNSPD
;
A
#
# COMPACT_ATOMS: atom_id res chain seq x y z
N MET A 1 -30.22 1.42 9.11
CA MET A 1 -28.82 1.48 8.65
C MET A 1 -28.86 1.54 7.14
N GLY A 2 -28.20 2.52 6.53
CA GLY A 2 -28.16 2.64 5.07
C GLY A 2 -27.36 1.50 4.42
N THR A 3 -27.54 1.31 3.12
CA THR A 3 -26.73 0.38 2.33
C THR A 3 -25.25 0.80 2.41
N PRO A 4 -24.31 -0.11 2.72
CA PRO A 4 -22.89 0.22 2.69
C PRO A 4 -22.45 0.71 1.31
N ILE A 5 -21.67 1.79 1.27
CA ILE A 5 -21.06 2.31 0.05
C ILE A 5 -19.77 1.52 -0.19
N PRO A 6 -19.63 0.77 -1.30
CA PRO A 6 -18.37 0.13 -1.65
C PRO A 6 -17.29 1.18 -1.85
N LEU A 7 -16.09 0.97 -1.32
CA LEU A 7 -14.97 1.88 -1.52
C LEU A 7 -14.39 1.69 -2.93
N GLY A 8 -14.31 2.76 -3.70
CA GLY A 8 -13.73 2.78 -5.04
C GLY A 8 -13.62 4.21 -5.55
N ASN A 9 -12.90 4.44 -6.64
CA ASN A 9 -12.73 5.77 -7.24
C ASN A 9 -14.07 6.42 -7.58
N ALA A 10 -15.00 5.64 -8.12
CA ALA A 10 -16.31 6.12 -8.55
C ALA A 10 -17.21 6.55 -7.38
N THR A 11 -16.97 6.05 -6.17
CA THR A 11 -17.83 6.25 -4.99
C THR A 11 -17.22 7.18 -3.94
N LEU A 12 -16.00 7.70 -4.14
CA LEU A 12 -15.34 8.62 -3.20
C LEU A 12 -16.21 9.84 -2.86
N GLY A 13 -16.90 10.40 -3.86
CA GLY A 13 -17.79 11.55 -3.69
C GLY A 13 -19.12 11.25 -2.98
N GLU A 14 -19.42 9.97 -2.75
CA GLU A 14 -20.65 9.53 -2.06
C GLU A 14 -20.42 9.26 -0.56
N LEU A 15 -19.14 9.25 -0.13
CA LEU A 15 -18.81 8.97 1.27
C LEU A 15 -19.32 10.09 2.21
N PRO A 16 -19.61 9.75 3.47
CA PRO A 16 -20.00 10.74 4.46
C PRO A 16 -18.94 11.85 4.61
N SER A 17 -19.37 13.09 4.81
CA SER A 17 -18.49 14.27 4.85
C SER A 17 -17.42 14.22 5.95
N GLU A 18 -17.64 13.42 6.99
CA GLU A 18 -16.69 13.17 8.08
C GLU A 18 -15.52 12.27 7.69
N VAL A 19 -15.61 11.55 6.56
CA VAL A 19 -14.53 10.71 6.04
C VAL A 19 -13.66 11.57 5.14
N GLY A 20 -12.41 11.81 5.53
CA GLY A 20 -11.45 12.50 4.67
C GLY A 20 -11.19 11.68 3.40
N VAL A 21 -11.16 12.33 2.24
CA VAL A 21 -10.82 11.70 0.94
C VAL A 21 -9.60 12.38 0.31
N PRO A 22 -8.91 11.73 -0.64
CA PRO A 22 -7.84 12.36 -1.41
C PRO A 22 -8.31 13.66 -2.08
N ALA A 23 -7.57 14.75 -1.88
CA ALA A 23 -7.79 16.05 -2.53
C ALA A 23 -7.03 16.18 -3.87
N TYR A 24 -6.22 15.18 -4.22
CA TYR A 24 -5.46 15.12 -5.45
C TYR A 24 -6.14 14.21 -6.48
N ASP A 25 -5.88 14.46 -7.76
CA ASP A 25 -6.34 13.60 -8.86
C ASP A 25 -5.53 12.31 -8.88
N ARG A 26 -6.14 11.20 -8.46
CA ARG A 26 -5.51 9.87 -8.47
C ARG A 26 -5.12 9.40 -9.87
N SER A 27 -5.82 9.85 -10.92
CA SER A 27 -5.52 9.45 -12.29
C SER A 27 -4.25 10.10 -12.84
N ALA A 28 -3.78 11.18 -12.21
CA ALA A 28 -2.53 11.85 -12.55
C ALA A 28 -1.29 11.23 -11.86
N LEU A 29 -1.50 10.28 -10.94
CA LEU A 29 -0.40 9.64 -10.23
C LEU A 29 0.41 8.72 -11.15
N THR A 30 1.73 8.75 -10.97
CA THR A 30 2.63 7.77 -11.61
C THR A 30 3.43 7.01 -10.56
N PRO A 31 3.68 5.70 -10.75
CA PRO A 31 4.45 4.91 -9.79
C PRO A 31 5.90 5.38 -9.66
N GLY A 32 6.38 5.47 -8.41
CA GLY A 32 7.79 5.68 -8.10
C GLY A 32 8.35 4.77 -7.01
N ILE A 33 7.47 4.04 -6.32
CA ILE A 33 7.79 3.16 -5.20
C ILE A 33 7.21 1.77 -5.47
N VAL A 34 8.03 0.75 -5.30
CA VAL A 34 7.57 -0.64 -5.18
C VAL A 34 7.69 -1.06 -3.71
N HIS A 35 6.60 -1.53 -3.11
CA HIS A 35 6.59 -1.91 -1.70
C HIS A 35 6.32 -3.40 -1.51
N PHE A 36 7.26 -4.14 -0.91
CA PHE A 36 7.06 -5.55 -0.55
C PHE A 36 6.51 -5.73 0.86
N GLY A 37 5.46 -6.54 0.97
CA GLY A 37 4.81 -6.86 2.24
C GLY A 37 3.78 -5.81 2.64
N VAL A 38 2.68 -5.72 1.90
CA VAL A 38 1.60 -4.74 2.11
C VAL A 38 0.78 -5.06 3.37
N GLY A 39 1.36 -4.78 4.53
CA GLY A 39 0.79 -5.05 5.84
C GLY A 39 -0.04 -3.90 6.41
N GLY A 40 -0.40 -4.01 7.69
CA GLY A 40 -1.03 -2.93 8.44
C GLY A 40 -0.07 -1.74 8.65
N PHE A 41 1.20 -2.03 8.97
CA PHE A 41 2.19 -0.99 9.28
C PHE A 41 2.50 -0.10 8.06
N HIS A 42 2.81 -0.70 6.90
CA HIS A 42 3.00 0.07 5.65
C HIS A 42 1.82 1.00 5.34
N ARG A 43 0.59 0.46 5.37
CA ARG A 43 -0.63 1.21 5.07
C ARG A 43 -0.92 2.32 6.08
N ALA A 44 -0.60 2.10 7.35
CA ALA A 44 -0.82 3.06 8.43
C ALA A 44 0.35 4.04 8.64
N HIS A 45 1.47 3.88 7.92
CA HIS A 45 2.67 4.66 8.13
C HIS A 45 3.23 5.24 6.82
N GLU A 46 3.93 4.45 6.00
CA GLU A 46 4.55 4.93 4.75
C GLU A 46 3.50 5.49 3.78
N ALA A 47 2.45 4.71 3.51
CA ALA A 47 1.38 5.13 2.61
C ALA A 47 0.61 6.35 3.13
N MET A 48 0.46 6.48 4.46
CA MET A 48 -0.16 7.64 5.10
C MET A 48 0.67 8.91 4.90
N TYR A 49 2.00 8.85 5.09
CA TYR A 49 2.88 9.99 4.86
C TYR A 49 2.91 10.40 3.39
N LEU A 50 2.94 9.42 2.47
CA LEU A 50 2.87 9.73 1.04
C LEU A 50 1.53 10.40 0.70
N ASP A 51 0.41 9.87 1.18
CA ASP A 51 -0.91 10.49 0.98
C ASP A 51 -0.94 11.95 1.44
N ALA A 52 -0.35 12.27 2.59
CA ALA A 52 -0.24 13.65 3.08
C ALA A 52 0.50 14.56 2.08
N LEU A 53 1.64 14.12 1.53
CA LEU A 53 2.38 14.89 0.51
C LEU A 53 1.60 15.06 -0.78
N LEU A 54 0.91 14.00 -1.23
CA LEU A 54 0.06 14.06 -2.42
C LEU A 54 -1.07 15.09 -2.23
N ASN A 55 -1.67 15.17 -1.04
CA ASN A 55 -2.69 16.18 -0.71
C ASN A 55 -2.15 17.62 -0.68
N GLU A 56 -0.83 17.80 -0.51
CA GLU A 56 -0.17 19.09 -0.69
C GLU A 56 0.14 19.41 -2.17
N GLY A 57 -0.27 18.54 -3.11
CA GLY A 57 0.03 18.66 -4.54
C GLY A 57 1.49 18.33 -4.88
N LYS A 58 2.20 17.62 -4.00
CA LYS A 58 3.61 17.23 -4.16
C LYS A 58 3.72 15.75 -4.48
N ALA A 59 4.87 15.34 -5.04
CA ALA A 59 5.24 13.94 -5.18
C ALA A 59 4.24 13.05 -5.95
N LEU A 60 3.51 13.62 -6.92
CA LEU A 60 2.53 12.89 -7.75
C LEU A 60 3.17 11.75 -8.57
N ASP A 61 4.49 11.75 -8.69
CA ASP A 61 5.32 10.73 -9.33
C ASP A 61 5.84 9.62 -8.40
N TRP A 62 5.39 9.61 -7.14
CA TRP A 62 5.84 8.66 -6.11
C TRP A 62 4.79 7.63 -5.69
N ALA A 63 3.76 7.41 -6.52
CA ALA A 63 2.72 6.46 -6.16
C ALA A 63 3.28 5.04 -5.94
N ILE A 64 2.59 4.29 -5.08
CA ILE A 64 3.04 2.98 -4.63
C ILE A 64 2.42 1.90 -5.51
N VAL A 65 3.24 0.93 -5.91
CA VAL A 65 2.79 -0.39 -6.34
C VAL A 65 3.14 -1.39 -5.24
N GLY A 66 2.12 -1.96 -4.61
CA GLY A 66 2.28 -2.99 -3.58
C GLY A 66 2.63 -4.33 -4.20
N VAL A 67 3.42 -5.15 -3.49
CA VAL A 67 3.79 -6.50 -3.91
C VAL A 67 3.56 -7.49 -2.76
N GLY A 68 2.77 -8.52 -3.06
CA GLY A 68 2.66 -9.73 -2.23
C GLY A 68 3.49 -10.86 -2.83
N THR A 69 4.20 -11.59 -1.98
CA THR A 69 5.09 -12.69 -2.39
C THR A 69 4.69 -14.04 -1.80
N MET A 70 3.89 -14.03 -0.72
CA MET A 70 3.47 -15.23 -0.02
C MET A 70 2.04 -15.63 -0.42
N PRO A 71 1.68 -16.92 -0.43
CA PRO A 71 0.31 -17.35 -0.72
C PRO A 71 -0.76 -16.65 0.15
N GLY A 72 -0.43 -16.31 1.39
CA GLY A 72 -1.32 -15.58 2.31
C GLY A 72 -1.66 -14.15 1.86
N ASP A 73 -0.84 -13.55 1.00
CA ASP A 73 -1.03 -12.18 0.50
C ASP A 73 -2.15 -12.08 -0.55
N ALA A 74 -2.61 -13.22 -1.09
CA ALA A 74 -3.72 -13.32 -2.04
C ALA A 74 -4.96 -12.55 -1.57
N ARG A 75 -5.29 -12.65 -0.27
CA ARG A 75 -6.43 -11.94 0.31
C ARG A 75 -6.24 -10.42 0.27
N MET A 76 -5.01 -9.93 0.47
CA MET A 76 -4.72 -8.50 0.40
C MET A 76 -4.75 -8.00 -1.04
N ARG A 77 -4.19 -8.76 -1.99
CA ARG A 77 -4.32 -8.48 -3.44
C ARG A 77 -5.79 -8.27 -3.80
N ASP A 78 -6.65 -9.24 -3.47
CA ASP A 78 -8.06 -9.20 -3.87
C ASP A 78 -8.79 -8.01 -3.25
N ALA A 79 -8.55 -7.74 -1.96
CA ALA A 79 -9.13 -6.59 -1.26
C ALA A 79 -8.67 -5.25 -1.86
N MET A 80 -7.39 -5.12 -2.21
CA MET A 80 -6.86 -3.89 -2.80
C MET A 80 -7.39 -3.68 -4.22
N LYS A 81 -7.33 -4.72 -5.07
CA LYS A 81 -7.82 -4.65 -6.45
C LYS A 81 -9.32 -4.35 -6.52
N ALA A 82 -10.12 -4.92 -5.61
CA ALA A 82 -11.56 -4.67 -5.55
C ALA A 82 -11.95 -3.22 -5.20
N GLN A 83 -11.00 -2.42 -4.68
CA GLN A 83 -11.24 -1.05 -4.20
C GLN A 83 -10.38 -0.03 -4.95
N ASP A 84 -9.92 -0.32 -6.16
CA ASP A 84 -8.99 0.55 -6.91
C ASP A 84 -7.74 0.93 -6.11
N CYS A 85 -7.24 0.00 -5.28
CA CYS A 85 -6.14 0.19 -4.33
C CYS A 85 -6.36 1.27 -3.25
N LEU A 86 -7.60 1.68 -3.02
CA LEU A 86 -8.00 2.53 -1.89
C LEU A 86 -8.16 1.69 -0.63
N PHE A 87 -7.91 2.32 0.52
CA PHE A 87 -8.25 1.77 1.82
C PHE A 87 -8.54 2.89 2.83
N THR A 88 -9.30 2.56 3.88
CA THR A 88 -9.58 3.51 4.97
C THR A 88 -8.57 3.34 6.10
N LEU A 89 -7.89 4.42 6.46
CA LEU A 89 -7.16 4.59 7.71
C LEU A 89 -8.13 5.13 8.77
N VAL A 90 -8.17 4.51 9.95
CA VAL A 90 -8.93 5.04 11.09
C VAL A 90 -7.97 5.30 12.24
N LEU A 91 -7.75 6.56 12.56
CA LEU A 91 -7.04 6.97 13.76
C LEU A 91 -7.99 6.85 14.95
N LYS A 92 -7.48 6.36 16.07
CA LYS A 92 -8.20 6.28 17.34
C LYS A 92 -7.41 7.04 18.39
N HIS A 93 -8.00 8.11 18.91
CA HIS A 93 -7.34 8.99 19.87
C HIS A 93 -7.52 8.48 21.31
N PRO A 94 -6.68 8.94 22.27
CA PRO A 94 -6.81 8.57 23.68
C PRO A 94 -8.16 8.94 24.32
N ASP A 95 -8.83 9.97 23.82
CA ASP A 95 -10.16 10.39 24.28
C ASP A 95 -11.31 9.51 23.73
N GLY A 96 -10.99 8.53 22.88
CA GLY A 96 -11.95 7.61 22.28
C GLY A 96 -12.54 8.09 20.96
N SER A 97 -12.24 9.32 20.52
CA SER A 97 -12.62 9.82 19.20
C SER A 97 -11.91 9.04 18.08
N ARG A 98 -12.52 9.06 16.89
CA ARG A 98 -12.00 8.38 15.70
C ARG A 98 -12.04 9.30 14.50
N GLU A 99 -10.98 9.28 13.72
CA GLU A 99 -10.86 10.04 12.48
C GLU A 99 -10.63 9.05 11.34
N ALA A 100 -11.55 9.02 10.38
CA ALA A 100 -11.47 8.15 9.21
C ALA A 100 -10.98 8.95 7.99
N ARG A 101 -10.04 8.37 7.25
CA ARG A 101 -9.54 8.91 5.98
C ARG A 101 -9.33 7.81 4.97
N VAL A 102 -9.72 8.04 3.73
CA VAL A 102 -9.33 7.20 2.60
C VAL A 102 -7.94 7.58 2.13
N ILE A 103 -7.06 6.58 2.04
CA ILE A 103 -5.71 6.69 1.51
C ILE A 103 -5.71 6.24 0.06
N GLY A 104 -5.13 7.04 -0.84
CA GLY A 104 -5.16 6.82 -2.28
C GLY A 104 -3.81 6.77 -3.00
N GLY A 105 -2.70 6.85 -2.25
CA GLY A 105 -1.35 6.90 -2.81
C GLY A 105 -0.83 5.58 -3.39
N MET A 106 -1.55 4.47 -3.20
CA MET A 106 -1.28 3.20 -3.88
C MET A 106 -2.14 3.11 -5.14
N VAL A 107 -1.51 2.78 -6.27
CA VAL A 107 -2.17 2.75 -7.59
C VAL A 107 -2.28 1.34 -8.17
N ASP A 108 -1.48 0.40 -7.67
CA ASP A 108 -1.58 -0.99 -8.08
C ASP A 108 -1.10 -1.98 -7.00
N TYR A 109 -1.44 -3.25 -7.19
CA TYR A 109 -0.99 -4.38 -6.39
C TYR A 109 -0.59 -5.54 -7.31
N LEU A 110 0.66 -5.96 -7.25
CA LEU A 110 1.17 -7.14 -7.95
C LEU A 110 1.30 -8.31 -6.99
N PHE A 111 1.02 -9.51 -7.47
CA PHE A 111 1.15 -10.73 -6.69
C PHE A 111 2.11 -11.67 -7.40
N ALA A 112 3.32 -11.76 -6.86
CA ALA A 112 4.43 -12.45 -7.49
C ALA A 112 4.14 -13.94 -7.80
N PRO A 113 3.39 -14.70 -6.98
CA PRO A 113 3.06 -16.07 -7.31
C PRO A 113 2.20 -16.25 -8.57
N ASP A 114 1.41 -15.25 -8.98
CA ASP A 114 0.62 -15.32 -10.22
C ASP A 114 1.45 -14.87 -11.44
N ASP A 115 2.21 -13.78 -11.28
CA ASP A 115 2.99 -13.17 -12.36
C ASP A 115 4.28 -12.52 -11.81
N PRO A 116 5.37 -13.29 -11.67
CA PRO A 116 6.64 -12.75 -11.20
C PRO A 116 7.29 -11.82 -12.24
N GLN A 117 6.96 -11.98 -13.52
CA GLN A 117 7.52 -11.18 -14.60
C GLN A 117 6.99 -9.73 -14.52
N ALA A 118 5.70 -9.54 -14.24
CA ALA A 118 5.13 -8.21 -14.00
C ALA A 118 5.83 -7.48 -12.84
N VAL A 119 6.21 -8.20 -11.78
CA VAL A 119 6.97 -7.64 -10.65
C VAL A 119 8.36 -7.20 -11.11
N LEU A 120 9.08 -8.04 -11.86
CA LEU A 120 10.40 -7.71 -12.39
C LEU A 120 10.36 -6.50 -13.34
N GLU A 121 9.36 -6.42 -14.21
CA GLU A 121 9.17 -5.28 -15.11
C GLU A 121 8.92 -3.98 -14.33
N ARG A 122 8.08 -4.04 -13.30
CA ARG A 122 7.83 -2.88 -12.43
C ARG A 122 9.08 -2.44 -11.66
N LEU A 123 9.90 -3.40 -11.21
CA LEU A 123 11.17 -3.11 -10.52
C LEU A 123 12.22 -2.52 -11.45
N ALA A 124 12.28 -2.98 -12.71
CA ALA A 124 13.25 -2.54 -13.70
C ALA A 124 12.87 -1.22 -14.39
N ASP A 125 11.62 -0.79 -14.27
CA ASP A 125 11.17 0.47 -14.87
C ASP A 125 11.92 1.68 -14.26
N PRO A 126 12.53 2.55 -15.09
CA PRO A 126 13.30 3.71 -14.61
C PRO A 126 12.54 4.69 -13.70
N SER A 127 11.21 4.68 -13.72
CA SER A 127 10.37 5.48 -12.82
C SER A 127 10.37 4.94 -11.38
N THR A 128 10.56 3.63 -11.20
CA THR A 128 10.76 3.01 -9.89
C THR A 128 12.10 3.42 -9.32
N ARG A 129 12.08 4.29 -8.32
CA ARG A 129 13.29 4.88 -7.73
C ARG A 129 13.53 4.39 -6.31
N ILE A 130 12.51 3.81 -5.67
CA ILE A 130 12.57 3.22 -4.33
C ILE A 130 11.92 1.84 -4.35
N VAL A 131 12.59 0.89 -3.70
CA VAL A 131 11.99 -0.36 -3.25
C VAL A 131 11.97 -0.33 -1.73
N SER A 132 10.79 -0.38 -1.12
CA SER A 132 10.60 -0.37 0.34
C SER A 132 10.03 -1.71 0.82
N LEU A 133 10.29 -2.04 2.10
CA LEU A 133 10.06 -3.38 2.64
C LEU A 133 9.39 -3.30 4.02
N THR A 134 8.29 -4.05 4.21
CA THR A 134 7.84 -4.47 5.54
C THR A 134 7.66 -5.98 5.59
N VAL A 135 8.77 -6.70 5.44
CA VAL A 135 8.85 -8.17 5.35
C VAL A 135 9.04 -8.87 6.70
N THR A 136 8.86 -8.16 7.82
CA THR A 136 9.21 -8.57 9.20
C THR A 136 10.71 -8.84 9.38
N GLU A 137 11.14 -9.06 10.62
CA GLU A 137 12.53 -9.31 10.97
C GLU A 137 13.07 -10.60 10.32
N GLY A 138 12.22 -11.62 10.16
CA GLY A 138 12.60 -12.90 9.58
C GLY A 138 12.81 -12.87 8.06
N GLY A 139 12.19 -11.92 7.35
CA GLY A 139 12.22 -11.85 5.88
C GLY A 139 13.56 -11.43 5.27
N TYR A 140 14.56 -11.13 6.09
CA TYR A 140 15.92 -10.80 5.64
C TYR A 140 16.85 -12.02 5.57
N HIS A 141 16.43 -13.18 6.12
CA HIS A 141 17.22 -14.42 6.14
C HIS A 141 18.65 -14.21 6.70
N VAL A 142 18.77 -13.44 7.79
CA VAL A 142 20.03 -13.19 8.49
C VAL A 142 20.07 -14.02 9.76
N ASN A 143 21.15 -14.77 9.96
CA ASN A 143 21.41 -15.47 11.21
C ASN A 143 21.61 -14.44 12.34
N GLN A 144 20.75 -14.46 13.35
CA GLN A 144 20.77 -13.45 14.41
C GLN A 144 22.00 -13.50 15.34
N VAL A 145 22.77 -14.59 15.31
CA VAL A 145 24.00 -14.75 16.11
C VAL A 145 25.23 -14.30 15.32
N THR A 146 25.37 -14.74 14.07
CA THR A 146 26.56 -14.44 13.26
C THR A 146 26.43 -13.14 12.46
N GLY A 147 25.20 -12.69 12.17
CA GLY A 147 24.92 -11.57 11.30
C GLY A 147 25.11 -11.88 9.80
N GLU A 148 25.39 -13.13 9.45
CA GLU A 148 25.57 -13.57 8.07
C GLU A 148 24.26 -13.99 7.42
N PHE A 149 24.19 -13.90 6.09
CA PHE A 149 23.09 -14.45 5.31
C PHE A 149 23.03 -15.98 5.47
N ASP A 150 21.85 -16.51 5.75
CA ASP A 150 21.59 -17.94 5.88
C ASP A 150 20.86 -18.48 4.64
N PRO A 151 21.56 -19.10 3.67
CA PRO A 151 20.94 -19.62 2.47
C PRO A 151 20.08 -20.88 2.72
N ASN A 152 20.11 -21.44 3.93
CA ASN A 152 19.33 -22.63 4.30
C ASN A 152 18.14 -22.28 5.20
N SER A 153 17.89 -20.99 5.43
CA SER A 153 16.67 -20.53 6.10
C SER A 153 15.46 -21.10 5.35
N PRO A 154 14.49 -21.74 6.03
CA PRO A 154 13.32 -22.28 5.37
C PRO A 154 12.43 -21.15 4.81
N ASP A 155 12.02 -21.30 3.55
CA ASP A 155 11.02 -20.46 2.87
C ASP A 155 9.58 -20.84 3.25
#